data_AF-A0A952V1C8-F1
#
_entry.id   AF-A0A952V1C8-F1
#
_cell.length_a   1.000
_cell.length_b   1.000
_cell.length_c   1.000
_cell.angle_alpha   90.00
_cell.angle_beta   90.00
_cell.angle_gamma   90.00
#
_symmetry.space_group_name_H-M   'P 1'
#
loop_
_entity.id
_entity.type
_entity.pdbx_description
1 polymer ?
#
loop_
_entity_poly.entity_id
_entity_poly.type
_entity_poly.pdbx_seq_one_letter_code
_entity_poly.pdbx_strand_id
1 'polypeptide(L)'
;MKRILGLMIGCVVPLAAACAAPTDEEAGSTSAAIVMPACGTPLNEIDGVWAYSNGWAEGTGQSCAGVTALGTLRYQCVEYAQRYMNQVYGITPVWPVAYAAQMCASNPAGTKTHWVGDGYQPKRGDLVVWRTNTWGHVAVIKRVVPGGLEIVEQNGAWSANGTRTLTGNGGAACFISANANTGSGSGSGGSSGGTSSATGTCGLGDGLYCGGNGAGTDKGALYRCTGGRPTLEQRCSMGCEWMPDGQNDRCRTNAHCPLGNGHYCGGNGVSGSSNVLFDCRNGVITPVERCANGCRRMPNGLNDVCGG
;
A
#
# COMPACT_ATOMS: atom_id res chain seq x y z
N MET A 1 32.80 -80.36 -34.00
CA MET A 1 33.49 -80.51 -32.69
C MET A 1 33.27 -79.20 -31.94
N LYS A 2 32.36 -79.17 -30.94
CA LYS A 2 32.61 -78.98 -29.49
C LYS A 2 33.58 -77.82 -29.18
N ARG A 3 33.40 -76.91 -28.21
CA ARG A 3 32.37 -76.53 -27.20
C ARG A 3 32.96 -75.26 -26.52
N ILE A 4 32.10 -74.33 -26.10
CA ILE A 4 32.06 -73.65 -24.78
C ILE A 4 33.42 -73.34 -24.08
N LEU A 5 33.67 -72.08 -23.70
CA LEU A 5 33.64 -71.55 -22.31
C LEU A 5 34.47 -70.26 -22.20
N GLY A 6 33.94 -69.27 -21.49
CA GLY A 6 34.65 -68.02 -21.20
C GLY A 6 35.53 -68.05 -19.95
N LEU A 7 35.89 -66.83 -19.56
CA LEU A 7 36.54 -66.38 -18.31
C LEU A 7 38.07 -66.32 -18.35
N MET A 8 38.63 -65.10 -18.33
CA MET A 8 39.28 -64.56 -17.13
C MET A 8 39.79 -63.13 -17.38
N ILE A 9 39.51 -62.32 -16.36
CA ILE A 9 39.90 -60.95 -16.06
C ILE A 9 41.42 -60.74 -16.15
N GLY A 10 41.83 -59.62 -16.75
CA GLY A 10 43.21 -59.15 -16.76
C GLY A 10 43.25 -57.62 -16.76
N CYS A 11 43.75 -57.07 -15.65
CA CYS A 11 43.89 -55.66 -15.31
C CYS A 11 44.88 -54.93 -16.24
N VAL A 12 44.50 -53.77 -16.79
CA VAL A 12 45.44 -52.79 -17.40
C VAL A 12 44.98 -51.36 -17.05
N VAL A 13 45.80 -50.69 -16.24
CA VAL A 13 45.92 -49.23 -16.02
C VAL A 13 46.87 -48.71 -17.14
N PRO A 14 46.96 -47.43 -17.60
CA PRO A 14 46.43 -46.13 -17.12
C PRO A 14 45.85 -45.21 -18.24
N LEU A 15 45.30 -44.04 -17.89
CA LEU A 15 45.83 -42.73 -18.32
C LEU A 15 45.02 -41.59 -17.70
N ALA A 16 45.70 -40.73 -16.95
CA ALA A 16 45.17 -39.47 -16.48
C ALA A 16 44.90 -38.53 -17.67
N ALA A 17 43.65 -38.09 -17.81
CA ALA A 17 43.32 -36.85 -18.49
C ALA A 17 42.59 -35.99 -17.47
N ALA A 18 43.24 -34.90 -17.07
CA ALA A 18 42.69 -33.88 -16.20
C ALA A 18 41.42 -33.29 -16.84
N CYS A 19 40.26 -33.52 -16.24
CA CYS A 19 39.16 -32.58 -16.27
C CYS A 19 39.07 -31.96 -14.88
N ALA A 20 39.21 -30.63 -14.83
CA ALA A 20 38.92 -29.87 -13.63
C ALA A 20 37.46 -30.14 -13.26
N ALA A 21 37.24 -30.83 -12.14
CA ALA A 21 35.93 -30.88 -11.52
C ALA A 21 35.64 -29.46 -11.00
N PRO A 22 34.52 -28.81 -11.38
CA PRO A 22 34.07 -27.67 -10.62
C PRO A 22 33.82 -28.17 -9.20
N THR A 23 34.49 -27.55 -8.25
CA THR A 23 34.13 -27.66 -6.84
C THR A 23 32.68 -27.20 -6.73
N ASP A 24 31.79 -28.14 -6.43
CA ASP A 24 30.44 -27.84 -5.95
C ASP A 24 30.59 -27.11 -4.60
N GLU A 25 30.81 -25.80 -4.67
CA GLU A 25 30.58 -24.93 -3.53
C GLU A 25 29.06 -24.78 -3.38
N GLU A 26 28.55 -25.58 -2.43
CA GLU A 26 27.37 -25.35 -1.60
C GLU A 26 26.56 -24.09 -1.99
N ALA A 27 25.40 -24.33 -2.61
CA ALA A 27 24.36 -23.34 -2.79
C ALA A 27 23.82 -22.87 -1.43
N GLY A 28 24.54 -21.96 -0.79
CA GLY A 28 24.07 -21.14 0.32
C GLY A 28 23.08 -20.10 -0.19
N SER A 29 21.84 -20.52 -0.47
CA SER A 29 20.72 -19.60 -0.65
C SER A 29 20.41 -18.95 0.70
N THR A 30 21.15 -17.90 1.03
CA THR A 30 20.75 -17.00 2.11
C THR A 30 19.57 -16.19 1.58
N SER A 31 18.38 -16.52 2.07
CA SER A 31 17.23 -15.64 1.94
C SER A 31 17.61 -14.32 2.60
N ALA A 32 17.94 -13.30 1.80
CA ALA A 32 18.17 -11.96 2.32
C ALA A 32 16.92 -11.58 3.13
N ALA A 33 17.07 -11.46 4.45
CA ALA A 33 15.97 -11.07 5.31
C ALA A 33 15.43 -9.73 4.80
N ILE A 34 14.15 -9.68 4.46
CA ILE A 34 13.50 -8.44 4.05
C ILE A 34 13.65 -7.47 5.23
N VAL A 35 14.45 -6.42 5.05
CA VAL A 35 14.61 -5.38 6.07
C VAL A 35 13.33 -4.57 6.08
N MET A 36 12.51 -4.79 7.11
CA MET A 36 11.25 -4.07 7.25
C MET A 36 11.52 -2.62 7.65
N PRO A 37 10.82 -1.63 7.03
CA PRO A 37 10.93 -0.24 7.44
C PRO A 37 10.49 -0.02 8.88
N ALA A 38 10.93 1.06 9.52
CA ALA A 38 10.55 1.39 10.88
C ALA A 38 9.02 1.50 11.05
N CYS A 39 8.53 1.24 12.26
CA CYS A 39 7.11 1.35 12.60
C CYS A 39 6.51 2.68 12.12
N GLY A 40 5.36 2.64 11.46
CA GLY A 40 4.65 3.83 10.97
C GLY A 40 5.24 4.45 9.71
N THR A 41 6.29 3.84 9.11
CA THR A 41 6.80 4.29 7.81
C THR A 41 5.74 4.09 6.73
N PRO A 42 5.36 5.11 5.95
CA PRO A 42 4.47 4.94 4.81
C PRO A 42 5.11 4.00 3.78
N LEU A 43 4.37 2.98 3.35
CA LEU A 43 4.85 1.94 2.44
C LEU A 43 4.33 2.15 1.02
N ASN A 44 3.00 2.14 0.86
CA ASN A 44 2.33 2.35 -0.41
C ASN A 44 0.97 3.01 -0.19
N GLU A 45 0.38 3.50 -1.28
CA GLU A 45 -0.89 4.23 -1.25
C GLU A 45 -1.82 3.76 -2.38
N ILE A 46 -3.12 3.74 -2.05
CA ILE A 46 -4.21 3.61 -2.99
C ILE A 46 -5.39 4.50 -2.55
N ASP A 47 -5.90 5.31 -3.47
CA ASP A 47 -7.07 6.19 -3.27
C ASP A 47 -6.90 7.21 -2.14
N GLY A 48 -5.67 7.69 -1.94
CA GLY A 48 -5.30 8.58 -0.85
C GLY A 48 -5.08 7.86 0.48
N VAL A 49 -5.28 6.54 0.54
CA VAL A 49 -5.16 5.74 1.76
C VAL A 49 -3.79 5.06 1.81
N TRP A 50 -2.99 5.39 2.80
CA TRP A 50 -1.66 4.82 2.99
C TRP A 50 -1.69 3.51 3.77
N ALA A 51 -0.90 2.54 3.31
CA ALA A 51 -0.40 1.44 4.12
C ALA A 51 0.90 1.86 4.82
N TYR A 52 1.07 1.43 6.08
CA TYR A 52 2.21 1.74 6.92
C TYR A 52 2.88 0.46 7.43
N SER A 53 4.18 0.55 7.69
CA SER A 53 4.97 -0.55 8.25
C SER A 53 4.54 -0.85 9.67
N ASN A 54 4.34 -2.14 9.98
CA ASN A 54 4.19 -2.60 11.35
C ASN A 54 5.57 -2.84 12.03
N GLY A 55 6.66 -2.46 11.37
CA GLY A 55 8.01 -2.42 11.93
C GLY A 55 8.46 -3.77 12.48
N TRP A 56 8.90 -3.76 13.74
CA TRP A 56 9.34 -4.96 14.46
C TRP A 56 8.20 -5.99 14.66
N ALA A 57 6.94 -5.58 14.53
CA ALA A 57 5.77 -6.43 14.69
C ALA A 57 5.22 -6.96 13.34
N GLU A 58 5.91 -6.72 12.22
CA GLU A 58 5.48 -7.18 10.90
C GLU A 58 5.30 -8.72 10.85
N GLY A 59 4.19 -9.17 10.28
CA GLY A 59 3.83 -10.59 10.17
C GLY A 59 3.39 -11.23 11.48
N THR A 60 3.23 -10.45 12.55
CA THR A 60 2.76 -10.92 13.86
C THR A 60 1.33 -10.45 14.14
N GLY A 61 0.70 -10.96 15.19
CA GLY A 61 -0.57 -10.42 15.71
C GLY A 61 -0.41 -9.17 16.57
N GLN A 62 0.80 -8.60 16.67
CA GLN A 62 1.09 -7.45 17.53
C GLN A 62 1.10 -6.14 16.77
N SER A 63 0.95 -5.05 17.50
CA SER A 63 0.95 -3.70 16.96
C SER A 63 2.21 -2.97 17.44
N CYS A 64 2.93 -2.35 16.51
CA CYS A 64 4.09 -1.52 16.87
C CYS A 64 3.69 -0.10 17.32
N ALA A 65 2.44 0.32 17.08
CA ALA A 65 1.96 1.68 17.32
C ALA A 65 0.70 1.75 18.20
N GLY A 66 0.43 0.69 18.96
CA GLY A 66 -0.74 0.56 19.83
C GLY A 66 -2.07 0.37 19.11
N VAL A 67 -3.14 0.70 19.83
CA VAL A 67 -4.53 0.55 19.38
C VAL A 67 -5.05 1.92 18.90
N THR A 68 -5.83 1.95 17.83
CA THR A 68 -6.54 3.16 17.37
C THR A 68 -7.62 3.57 18.37
N ALA A 69 -8.15 4.79 18.23
CA ALA A 69 -9.34 5.23 18.98
C ALA A 69 -10.58 4.34 18.75
N LEU A 70 -10.60 3.59 17.63
CA LEU A 70 -11.67 2.66 17.27
C LEU A 70 -11.44 1.23 17.77
N GLY A 71 -10.35 0.97 18.50
CA GLY A 71 -10.05 -0.36 19.04
C GLY A 71 -9.31 -1.29 18.07
N THR A 72 -8.86 -0.82 16.90
CA THR A 72 -8.11 -1.63 15.93
C THR A 72 -6.60 -1.53 16.15
N LEU A 73 -5.84 -2.57 15.79
CA LEU A 73 -4.39 -2.62 16.01
C LEU A 73 -3.61 -1.93 14.87
N ARG A 74 -2.86 -0.86 15.16
CA ARG A 74 -1.96 -0.23 14.17
C ARG A 74 -0.65 -1.01 14.04
N TYR A 75 -0.14 -1.45 12.90
CA TYR A 75 -0.59 -1.29 11.52
C TYR A 75 -0.90 -2.69 10.96
N GLN A 76 -1.96 -3.30 11.46
CA GLN A 76 -2.35 -4.66 11.09
C GLN A 76 -3.00 -4.71 9.70
N CYS A 77 -3.00 -5.89 9.07
CA CYS A 77 -3.64 -6.10 7.78
C CYS A 77 -5.15 -5.82 7.82
N VAL A 78 -5.81 -6.26 8.90
CA VAL A 78 -7.24 -6.01 9.14
C VAL A 78 -7.52 -4.52 9.36
N GLU A 79 -6.67 -3.81 10.11
CA GLU A 79 -6.81 -2.37 10.32
C GLU A 79 -6.76 -1.62 8.99
N TYR A 80 -5.78 -1.94 8.14
CA TYR A 80 -5.65 -1.32 6.82
C TYR A 80 -6.88 -1.53 5.95
N ALA A 81 -7.34 -2.78 5.84
CA ALA A 81 -8.47 -3.13 4.99
C ALA A 81 -9.75 -2.43 5.45
N GLN A 82 -10.01 -2.40 6.76
CA GLN A 82 -11.19 -1.72 7.32
C GLN A 82 -11.10 -0.21 7.14
N ARG A 83 -9.93 0.40 7.39
CA ARG A 83 -9.70 1.84 7.15
C ARG A 83 -9.89 2.21 5.69
N TYR A 84 -9.35 1.43 4.76
CA TYR A 84 -9.54 1.64 3.32
C TYR A 84 -11.02 1.60 2.93
N MET A 85 -11.73 0.53 3.32
CA MET A 85 -13.15 0.37 2.98
C MET A 85 -14.02 1.47 3.59
N ASN A 86 -13.66 1.97 4.77
CA ASN A 86 -14.33 3.10 5.38
C ASN A 86 -14.06 4.42 4.65
N GLN A 87 -12.79 4.76 4.42
CA GLN A 87 -12.42 6.06 3.82
C GLN A 87 -12.88 6.17 2.35
N VAL A 88 -12.84 5.08 1.60
CA VAL A 88 -13.16 5.08 0.16
C VAL A 88 -14.64 4.81 -0.10
N TYR A 89 -15.27 3.92 0.66
CA TYR A 89 -16.64 3.45 0.39
C TYR A 89 -17.64 3.69 1.52
N GLY A 90 -17.23 4.34 2.61
CA GLY A 90 -18.13 4.63 3.75
C GLY A 90 -18.55 3.39 4.54
N ILE A 91 -17.85 2.26 4.40
CA ILE A 91 -18.14 1.04 5.15
C ILE A 91 -17.81 1.25 6.63
N THR A 92 -18.55 0.63 7.54
CA THR A 92 -18.26 0.70 8.99
C THR A 92 -16.79 0.36 9.27
N PRO A 93 -16.06 1.18 10.05
CA PRO A 93 -14.61 1.07 10.19
C PRO A 93 -14.15 -0.06 11.13
N VAL A 94 -15.06 -0.72 11.85
CA VAL A 94 -14.76 -1.89 12.69
C VAL A 94 -15.68 -3.03 12.27
N TRP A 95 -15.09 -4.10 11.73
CA TRP A 95 -15.84 -5.26 11.29
C TRP A 95 -15.89 -6.29 12.42
N PRO A 96 -16.93 -7.16 12.49
CA PRO A 96 -17.07 -8.16 13.55
C PRO A 96 -16.12 -9.36 13.34
N VAL A 97 -14.81 -9.09 13.28
CA VAL A 97 -13.75 -10.07 13.05
C VAL A 97 -12.59 -9.81 14.01
N ALA A 98 -12.01 -10.88 14.53
CA ALA A 98 -10.76 -10.85 15.29
C ALA A 98 -9.52 -10.92 14.37
N TYR A 99 -9.67 -11.52 13.18
CA TYR A 99 -8.57 -11.72 12.23
C TYR A 99 -9.08 -11.86 10.78
N ALA A 100 -8.17 -11.71 9.82
CA ALA A 100 -8.51 -11.57 8.40
C ALA A 100 -9.26 -12.78 7.82
N ALA A 101 -8.95 -14.01 8.25
CA ALA A 101 -9.59 -15.22 7.75
C ALA A 101 -11.13 -15.27 7.98
N GLN A 102 -11.65 -14.47 8.90
CA GLN A 102 -13.08 -14.35 9.17
C GLN A 102 -13.80 -13.40 8.20
N MET A 103 -13.08 -12.49 7.54
CA MET A 103 -13.69 -11.41 6.74
C MET A 103 -14.57 -11.94 5.60
N CYS A 104 -14.23 -13.10 5.01
CA CYS A 104 -15.07 -13.75 3.98
C CYS A 104 -16.46 -14.13 4.51
N ALA A 105 -16.58 -14.49 5.78
CA ALA A 105 -17.85 -14.92 6.38
C ALA A 105 -18.53 -13.82 7.22
N SER A 106 -17.77 -12.79 7.62
CA SER A 106 -18.22 -11.76 8.55
C SER A 106 -17.73 -10.40 8.05
N ASN A 107 -18.54 -9.76 7.21
CA ASN A 107 -18.35 -8.41 6.69
C ASN A 107 -19.65 -7.60 6.84
N PRO A 108 -19.54 -6.28 7.02
CA PRO A 108 -20.69 -5.42 7.33
C PRO A 108 -21.64 -5.24 6.13
N ALA A 109 -22.79 -4.62 6.38
CA ALA A 109 -23.66 -4.18 5.30
C ALA A 109 -22.93 -3.23 4.35
N GLY A 110 -23.30 -3.26 3.07
CA GLY A 110 -22.64 -2.48 2.02
C GLY A 110 -21.44 -3.18 1.40
N THR A 111 -21.08 -4.39 1.83
CA THR A 111 -20.11 -5.25 1.15
C THR A 111 -20.74 -6.53 0.62
N LYS A 112 -20.05 -7.14 -0.35
CA LYS A 112 -20.38 -8.45 -0.92
C LYS A 112 -19.13 -9.31 -0.97
N THR A 113 -19.25 -10.55 -0.49
CA THR A 113 -18.21 -11.58 -0.66
C THR A 113 -18.40 -12.29 -1.99
N HIS A 114 -17.29 -12.53 -2.66
CA HIS A 114 -17.20 -13.37 -3.86
C HIS A 114 -16.17 -14.46 -3.60
N TRP A 115 -16.60 -15.71 -3.68
CA TRP A 115 -15.72 -16.85 -3.41
C TRP A 115 -14.87 -17.12 -4.64
N VAL A 116 -13.60 -17.48 -4.42
CA VAL A 116 -12.77 -17.90 -5.55
C VAL A 116 -13.43 -19.07 -6.28
N GLY A 117 -13.66 -18.90 -7.59
CA GLY A 117 -14.33 -19.89 -8.43
C GLY A 117 -15.81 -19.57 -8.75
N ASP A 118 -16.40 -18.53 -8.16
CA ASP A 118 -17.80 -18.14 -8.42
C ASP A 118 -18.02 -17.35 -9.73
N GLY A 119 -16.95 -17.14 -10.51
CA GLY A 119 -16.97 -16.38 -11.75
C GLY A 119 -16.81 -14.87 -11.58
N TYR A 120 -16.72 -14.36 -10.34
CA TYR A 120 -16.42 -12.96 -10.08
C TYR A 120 -15.02 -12.58 -10.55
N GLN A 121 -14.92 -11.45 -11.24
CA GLN A 121 -13.65 -10.86 -11.63
C GLN A 121 -13.27 -9.78 -10.61
N PRO A 122 -12.18 -9.97 -9.85
CA PRO A 122 -11.72 -8.98 -8.88
C PRO A 122 -11.30 -7.69 -9.59
N LYS A 123 -11.46 -6.57 -8.89
CA LYS A 123 -11.15 -5.24 -9.41
C LYS A 123 -10.45 -4.38 -8.37
N ARG A 124 -9.93 -3.25 -8.83
CA ARG A 124 -9.33 -2.23 -7.98
C ARG A 124 -10.27 -1.85 -6.83
N GLY A 125 -9.71 -1.78 -5.64
CA GLY A 125 -10.43 -1.46 -4.40
C GLY A 125 -11.24 -2.60 -3.79
N ASP A 126 -11.28 -3.78 -4.42
CA ASP A 126 -11.72 -4.98 -3.71
C ASP A 126 -10.66 -5.40 -2.69
N LEU A 127 -11.11 -6.02 -1.61
CA LEU A 127 -10.22 -6.75 -0.72
C LEU A 127 -9.96 -8.14 -1.29
N VAL A 128 -8.72 -8.60 -1.18
CA VAL A 128 -8.34 -10.00 -1.38
C VAL A 128 -8.02 -10.61 -0.01
N VAL A 129 -8.64 -11.74 0.31
CA VAL A 129 -8.55 -12.36 1.64
C VAL A 129 -8.00 -13.77 1.53
N TRP A 130 -6.98 -14.06 2.31
CA TRP A 130 -6.43 -15.40 2.52
C TRP A 130 -6.90 -15.95 3.85
N ARG A 131 -7.23 -17.23 3.84
CA ARG A 131 -7.63 -18.00 5.04
C ARG A 131 -6.59 -19.07 5.38
N THR A 132 -5.36 -18.87 4.92
CA THR A 132 -4.23 -19.71 5.30
C THR A 132 -3.93 -19.49 6.79
N ASN A 133 -3.55 -20.55 7.51
CA ASN A 133 -3.33 -20.54 8.96
C ASN A 133 -4.54 -20.04 9.79
N THR A 134 -4.35 -19.85 11.10
CA THR A 134 -5.40 -19.43 12.03
C THR A 134 -5.88 -17.99 11.80
N TRP A 135 -4.98 -17.09 11.38
CA TRP A 135 -5.23 -15.66 11.29
C TRP A 135 -5.68 -15.23 9.89
N GLY A 136 -5.13 -15.86 8.86
CA GLY A 136 -5.29 -15.41 7.48
C GLY A 136 -4.53 -14.11 7.21
N HIS A 137 -4.84 -13.51 6.06
CA HIS A 137 -4.31 -12.21 5.66
C HIS A 137 -5.31 -11.47 4.77
N VAL A 138 -5.19 -10.15 4.68
CA VAL A 138 -6.02 -9.33 3.79
C VAL A 138 -5.22 -8.20 3.19
N ALA A 139 -5.50 -7.88 1.93
CA ALA A 139 -4.90 -6.77 1.21
C ALA A 139 -5.94 -6.08 0.32
N VAL A 140 -5.63 -4.87 -0.13
CA VAL A 140 -6.45 -4.10 -1.08
C VAL A 140 -5.89 -4.30 -2.49
N ILE A 141 -6.74 -4.63 -3.46
CA ILE A 141 -6.32 -4.77 -4.86
C ILE A 141 -6.06 -3.37 -5.43
N LYS A 142 -4.79 -3.11 -5.78
CA LYS A 142 -4.35 -1.86 -6.39
C LYS A 142 -4.78 -1.74 -7.84
N ARG A 143 -4.59 -2.83 -8.59
CA ARG A 143 -5.05 -2.99 -9.97
C ARG A 143 -5.00 -4.45 -10.39
N VAL A 144 -5.79 -4.79 -11.39
CA VAL A 144 -5.66 -6.04 -12.12
C VAL A 144 -4.52 -5.89 -13.13
N VAL A 145 -3.64 -6.88 -13.20
CA VAL A 145 -2.52 -6.93 -14.15
C VAL A 145 -2.65 -8.18 -15.02
N PRO A 146 -1.97 -8.25 -16.18
CA PRO A 146 -1.96 -9.48 -16.98
C PRO A 146 -1.52 -10.68 -16.12
N GLY A 147 -2.40 -11.67 -16.02
CA GLY A 147 -2.14 -12.90 -15.26
C GLY A 147 -2.14 -12.74 -13.74
N GLY A 148 -2.63 -11.64 -13.18
CA GLY A 148 -2.51 -11.43 -11.73
C GLY A 148 -3.16 -10.17 -11.14
N LEU A 149 -2.80 -9.89 -9.89
CA LEU A 149 -3.27 -8.75 -9.12
C LEU A 149 -2.09 -8.03 -8.48
N GLU A 150 -2.00 -6.70 -8.64
CA GLU A 150 -1.14 -5.89 -7.78
C GLU A 150 -1.95 -5.47 -6.55
N ILE A 151 -1.38 -5.62 -5.36
CA ILE A 151 -2.04 -5.36 -4.08
C ILE A 151 -1.26 -4.34 -3.24
N VAL A 152 -1.96 -3.65 -2.34
CA VAL A 152 -1.37 -2.90 -1.23
C VAL A 152 -1.75 -3.59 0.08
N GLU A 153 -0.79 -3.78 0.96
CA GLU A 153 -0.96 -4.51 2.22
C GLU A 153 -0.16 -3.88 3.38
N GLN A 154 -0.62 -4.14 4.61
CA GLN A 154 0.15 -3.95 5.85
C GLN A 154 0.33 -5.31 6.53
N ASN A 155 1.38 -5.47 7.33
CA ASN A 155 1.60 -6.64 8.17
C ASN A 155 1.68 -7.97 7.40
N GLY A 156 2.24 -7.95 6.19
CA GLY A 156 2.44 -9.16 5.39
C GLY A 156 3.80 -9.83 5.62
N ALA A 157 4.84 -9.08 5.99
CA ALA A 157 6.23 -9.58 6.06
C ALA A 157 6.80 -10.13 4.73
N TRP A 158 6.07 -10.03 3.61
CA TRP A 158 6.54 -10.46 2.28
C TRP A 158 7.05 -9.30 1.42
N SER A 159 6.87 -8.05 1.85
CA SER A 159 7.27 -6.87 1.10
C SER A 159 7.60 -5.71 2.03
N ALA A 160 8.82 -5.19 1.92
CA ALA A 160 9.23 -3.96 2.61
C ALA A 160 8.50 -2.72 2.10
N ASN A 161 7.85 -2.79 0.93
CA ASN A 161 7.21 -1.64 0.27
C ASN A 161 5.68 -1.70 0.36
N GLY A 162 5.11 -2.64 1.12
CA GLY A 162 3.66 -2.78 1.30
C GLY A 162 2.89 -3.05 0.00
N THR A 163 3.58 -3.55 -1.03
CA THR A 163 2.98 -3.91 -2.32
C THR A 163 3.54 -5.23 -2.82
N ARG A 164 2.72 -5.98 -3.54
CA ARG A 164 3.09 -7.24 -4.18
C ARG A 164 2.26 -7.48 -5.43
N THR A 165 2.82 -8.20 -6.39
CA THR A 165 2.08 -8.75 -7.52
C THR A 165 1.83 -10.23 -7.28
N LEU A 166 0.57 -10.63 -7.28
CA LEU A 166 0.11 -12.00 -7.15
C LEU A 166 -0.05 -12.61 -8.54
N THR A 167 0.37 -13.86 -8.71
CA THR A 167 0.01 -14.66 -9.89
C THR A 167 -1.41 -15.19 -9.72
N GLY A 168 -2.26 -14.98 -10.73
CA GLY A 168 -3.69 -15.28 -10.66
C GLY A 168 -4.36 -14.56 -9.49
N ASN A 169 -5.04 -15.32 -8.63
CA ASN A 169 -5.62 -14.82 -7.38
C ASN A 169 -4.67 -14.93 -6.17
N GLY A 170 -3.43 -15.38 -6.38
CA GLY A 170 -2.46 -15.57 -5.30
C GLY A 170 -2.86 -16.57 -4.21
N GLY A 171 -3.76 -17.52 -4.51
CA GLY A 171 -4.28 -18.47 -3.52
C GLY A 171 -5.29 -17.85 -2.55
N ALA A 172 -5.92 -16.74 -2.92
CA ALA A 172 -6.99 -16.14 -2.14
C ALA A 172 -8.15 -17.12 -1.89
N ALA A 173 -8.84 -16.95 -0.77
CA ALA A 173 -10.06 -17.69 -0.46
C ALA A 173 -11.30 -16.96 -0.99
N CYS A 174 -11.33 -15.63 -0.85
CA CYS A 174 -12.42 -14.80 -1.35
C CYS A 174 -11.93 -13.40 -1.73
N PHE A 175 -12.79 -12.69 -2.43
CA PHE A 175 -12.75 -11.25 -2.60
C PHE A 175 -13.91 -10.60 -1.87
N ILE A 176 -13.71 -9.37 -1.37
CA ILE A 176 -14.80 -8.58 -0.77
C ILE A 176 -14.86 -7.25 -1.50
N SER A 177 -15.98 -6.98 -2.15
CA SER A 177 -16.23 -5.71 -2.84
C SER A 177 -17.20 -4.86 -2.03
N ALA A 178 -16.97 -3.54 -1.96
CA ALA A 178 -18.04 -2.63 -1.57
C ALA A 178 -19.11 -2.60 -2.66
N ASN A 179 -20.39 -2.54 -2.30
CA ASN A 179 -21.49 -2.41 -3.25
C ASN A 179 -21.40 -1.11 -4.05
N ALA A 180 -20.80 -0.06 -3.47
CA ALA A 180 -20.50 1.20 -4.12
C ALA A 180 -19.27 1.14 -5.06
N ASN A 181 -18.51 0.04 -5.06
CA ASN A 181 -17.38 -0.13 -5.97
C ASN A 181 -17.89 -0.48 -7.38
N THR A 182 -18.18 0.56 -8.16
CA THR A 182 -18.68 0.46 -9.55
C THR A 182 -17.57 0.47 -10.59
N GLY A 183 -16.30 0.55 -10.19
CA GLY A 183 -15.18 0.56 -11.11
C GLY A 183 -15.13 -0.70 -11.98
N SER A 184 -14.78 -0.56 -13.27
CA SER A 184 -14.48 -1.70 -14.12
C SER A 184 -13.06 -2.21 -13.83
N GLY A 185 -12.86 -3.53 -13.79
CA GLY A 185 -11.58 -4.19 -13.47
C GLY A 185 -10.45 -4.03 -14.51
N SER A 186 -10.33 -2.86 -15.14
CA SER A 186 -9.40 -2.63 -16.24
C SER A 186 -8.11 -1.99 -15.77
N GLY A 187 -7.03 -2.77 -15.76
CA GLY A 187 -5.70 -2.22 -15.91
C GLY A 187 -5.54 -1.64 -17.32
N SER A 188 -5.37 -0.33 -17.43
CA SER A 188 -4.55 0.38 -18.43
C SER A 188 -4.61 1.89 -18.14
N GLY A 189 -3.44 2.52 -18.07
CA GLY A 189 -3.31 3.96 -17.99
C GLY A 189 -3.93 4.64 -19.21
N GLY A 190 -4.68 5.71 -18.95
CA GLY A 190 -5.31 6.53 -19.99
C GLY A 190 -5.91 7.77 -19.34
N SER A 191 -5.15 8.86 -19.39
CA SER A 191 -5.63 10.20 -19.08
C SER A 191 -6.65 10.61 -20.15
N SER A 192 -7.87 10.97 -19.77
CA SER A 192 -8.74 11.93 -20.48
C SER A 192 -9.97 12.25 -19.64
N GLY A 193 -10.21 13.54 -19.49
CA GLY A 193 -11.16 14.13 -18.56
C GLY A 193 -12.64 13.88 -18.85
N GLY A 194 -13.43 14.15 -17.82
CA GLY A 194 -14.88 14.12 -17.87
C GLY A 194 -15.48 14.17 -16.47
N THR A 195 -15.69 15.39 -15.97
CA THR A 195 -16.59 15.76 -14.86
C THR A 195 -16.40 15.02 -13.54
N SER A 196 -15.42 15.53 -12.78
CA SER A 196 -15.19 15.28 -11.36
C SER A 196 -16.42 15.58 -10.51
N SER A 197 -17.25 14.55 -10.30
CA SER A 197 -18.35 14.55 -9.35
C SER A 197 -17.81 14.32 -7.94
N ALA A 198 -18.16 15.23 -7.04
CA ALA A 198 -17.69 15.27 -5.66
C ALA A 198 -18.23 14.10 -4.83
N THR A 199 -17.39 13.12 -4.50
CA THR A 199 -17.67 12.18 -3.39
C THR A 199 -16.37 11.73 -2.74
N GLY A 200 -15.72 12.65 -2.02
CA GLY A 200 -14.84 12.28 -0.91
C GLY A 200 -15.70 12.19 0.35
N THR A 201 -16.13 11.00 0.77
CA THR A 201 -16.96 10.82 1.98
C THR A 201 -16.13 10.94 3.24
N CYS A 202 -16.63 11.73 4.20
CA CYS A 202 -15.98 12.00 5.50
C CYS A 202 -16.07 10.77 6.42
N GLY A 203 -15.13 9.83 6.25
CA GLY A 203 -15.13 8.54 6.95
C GLY A 203 -14.91 8.62 8.47
N LEU A 204 -14.38 9.75 8.97
CA LEU A 204 -14.02 9.95 10.38
C LEU A 204 -15.09 10.71 11.20
N GLY A 205 -16.21 11.12 10.59
CA GLY A 205 -17.31 11.83 11.25
C GLY A 205 -17.38 13.33 10.91
N ASP A 206 -18.24 14.07 11.60
CA ASP A 206 -18.40 15.51 11.40
C ASP A 206 -17.17 16.28 11.92
N GLY A 207 -16.71 17.29 11.17
CA GLY A 207 -15.46 17.99 11.48
C GLY A 207 -14.88 18.75 10.28
N LEU A 208 -13.68 19.29 10.44
CA LEU A 208 -12.90 19.91 9.37
C LEU A 208 -11.82 18.95 8.89
N TYR A 209 -11.70 18.81 7.58
CA TYR A 209 -10.80 17.86 6.92
C TYR A 209 -10.14 18.48 5.70
N CYS A 210 -8.87 18.21 5.50
CA CYS A 210 -8.16 18.61 4.32
C CYS A 210 -8.55 17.76 3.10
N GLY A 211 -8.50 18.39 1.93
CA GLY A 211 -8.88 17.72 0.69
C GLY A 211 -8.06 16.47 0.39
N GLY A 212 -8.73 15.42 -0.08
CA GLY A 212 -8.06 14.14 -0.37
C GLY A 212 -7.67 13.34 0.87
N ASN A 213 -8.04 13.79 2.08
CA ASN A 213 -7.95 13.04 3.34
C ASN A 213 -9.37 12.75 3.88
N GLY A 214 -10.19 12.06 3.08
CA GLY A 214 -11.57 11.75 3.46
C GLY A 214 -12.57 12.90 3.24
N ALA A 215 -12.19 14.05 2.70
CA ALA A 215 -13.16 15.09 2.31
C ALA A 215 -12.73 15.76 1.02
N GLY A 216 -13.67 15.99 0.09
CA GLY A 216 -13.40 16.68 -1.17
C GLY A 216 -12.23 16.09 -1.98
N THR A 217 -11.73 16.85 -2.96
CA THR A 217 -10.64 16.39 -3.86
C THR A 217 -9.44 17.33 -3.90
N ASP A 218 -9.61 18.58 -3.44
CA ASP A 218 -8.56 19.59 -3.50
C ASP A 218 -7.68 19.55 -2.25
N LYS A 219 -6.50 18.93 -2.35
CA LYS A 219 -5.52 18.80 -1.26
C LYS A 219 -5.05 20.13 -0.66
N GLY A 220 -5.27 21.25 -1.36
CA GLY A 220 -5.00 22.61 -0.86
C GLY A 220 -6.17 23.25 -0.11
N ALA A 221 -7.29 22.56 0.07
CA ALA A 221 -8.49 23.11 0.68
C ALA A 221 -8.87 22.40 1.99
N LEU A 222 -9.51 23.16 2.87
CA LEU A 222 -10.18 22.68 4.06
C LEU A 222 -11.67 22.52 3.75
N TYR A 223 -12.23 21.37 4.09
CA TYR A 223 -13.62 21.01 3.91
C TYR A 223 -14.28 20.82 5.26
N ARG A 224 -15.51 21.32 5.41
CA ARG A 224 -16.39 20.99 6.52
C ARG A 224 -17.23 19.77 6.16
N CYS A 225 -17.23 18.80 7.05
CA CYS A 225 -18.01 17.59 6.94
C CYS A 225 -19.20 17.66 7.88
N THR A 226 -20.39 17.45 7.33
CA THR A 226 -21.64 17.36 8.10
C THR A 226 -22.51 16.25 7.52
N GLY A 227 -22.86 15.25 8.34
CA GLY A 227 -23.59 14.07 7.90
C GLY A 227 -22.87 13.31 6.79
N GLY A 228 -21.53 13.24 6.86
CA GLY A 228 -20.68 12.56 5.86
C GLY A 228 -20.51 13.30 4.53
N ARG A 229 -21.07 14.51 4.38
CA ARG A 229 -20.96 15.32 3.16
C ARG A 229 -19.89 16.40 3.32
N PRO A 230 -18.84 16.43 2.47
CA PRO A 230 -17.88 17.51 2.49
C PRO A 230 -18.43 18.75 1.75
N THR A 231 -18.34 19.90 2.39
CA THR A 231 -18.53 21.22 1.78
C THR A 231 -17.23 21.99 1.89
N LEU A 232 -16.82 22.66 0.82
CA LEU A 232 -15.61 23.49 0.84
C LEU A 232 -15.78 24.59 1.91
N GLU A 233 -14.96 24.55 2.95
CA GLU A 233 -14.94 25.57 4.00
C GLU A 233 -14.08 26.74 3.54
N GLN A 234 -12.84 26.45 3.14
CA GLN A 234 -11.91 27.45 2.64
C GLN A 234 -10.78 26.83 1.83
N ARG A 235 -10.20 27.62 0.91
CA ARG A 235 -8.96 27.26 0.22
C ARG A 235 -7.78 27.76 1.05
N CYS A 236 -6.87 26.88 1.41
CA CYS A 236 -5.72 27.24 2.23
C CYS A 236 -4.61 27.82 1.34
N SER A 237 -4.30 29.11 1.51
CA SER A 237 -3.22 29.78 0.76
C SER A 237 -1.86 29.11 0.94
N MET A 238 -1.60 28.54 2.13
CA MET A 238 -0.37 27.81 2.47
C MET A 238 -0.59 26.29 2.57
N GLY A 239 -1.66 25.79 1.97
CA GLY A 239 -2.05 24.39 2.03
C GLY A 239 -2.67 23.99 3.37
N CYS A 240 -3.29 22.81 3.36
CA CYS A 240 -4.04 22.29 4.48
C CYS A 240 -3.17 21.36 5.34
N GLU A 241 -3.30 21.47 6.66
CA GLU A 241 -2.57 20.69 7.67
C GLU A 241 -3.49 19.63 8.28
N TRP A 242 -3.04 18.38 8.21
CA TRP A 242 -3.74 17.25 8.82
C TRP A 242 -3.46 17.22 10.32
N MET A 243 -4.52 17.14 11.12
CA MET A 243 -4.45 17.01 12.56
C MET A 243 -4.72 15.55 12.98
N PRO A 244 -4.28 15.12 14.18
CA PRO A 244 -4.59 13.78 14.68
C PRO A 244 -6.10 13.50 14.74
N ASP A 245 -6.50 12.24 14.53
CA ASP A 245 -7.90 11.82 14.57
C ASP A 245 -8.64 12.34 15.82
N GLY A 246 -9.82 12.91 15.62
CA GLY A 246 -10.60 13.58 16.66
C GLY A 246 -10.30 15.08 16.82
N GLN A 247 -9.36 15.63 16.06
CA GLN A 247 -9.13 17.08 15.93
C GLN A 247 -9.45 17.55 14.52
N ASN A 248 -9.98 18.76 14.42
CA ASN A 248 -10.23 19.42 13.15
C ASN A 248 -8.91 19.72 12.42
N ASP A 249 -8.83 19.32 11.16
CA ASP A 249 -7.80 19.82 10.25
C ASP A 249 -7.90 21.34 10.14
N ARG A 250 -6.81 21.97 9.71
CA ARG A 250 -6.75 23.44 9.63
C ARG A 250 -5.95 23.90 8.43
N CYS A 251 -6.24 25.11 7.97
CA CYS A 251 -5.30 25.78 7.08
C CYS A 251 -4.05 26.15 7.85
N ARG A 252 -2.88 25.92 7.23
CA ARG A 252 -1.61 26.33 7.81
C ARG A 252 -1.61 27.85 8.01
N THR A 253 -1.19 28.26 9.20
CA THR A 253 -0.95 29.68 9.54
C THR A 253 0.51 30.08 9.37
N ASN A 254 1.43 29.10 9.36
CA ASN A 254 2.83 29.27 9.04
C ASN A 254 3.29 28.17 8.08
N ALA A 255 4.20 28.52 7.17
CA ALA A 255 4.96 27.53 6.43
C ALA A 255 5.77 26.66 7.42
N HIS A 256 5.58 25.35 7.36
CA HIS A 256 6.28 24.38 8.21
C HIS A 256 6.99 23.39 7.30
N CYS A 257 8.28 23.15 7.56
CA CYS A 257 9.02 22.11 6.87
C CYS A 257 8.72 20.77 7.55
N PRO A 258 7.89 19.90 6.97
CA PRO A 258 7.35 18.72 7.67
C PRO A 258 8.43 17.75 8.15
N LEU A 259 9.64 17.80 7.56
CA LEU A 259 10.77 16.94 7.89
C LEU A 259 12.04 17.76 8.24
N GLY A 260 11.90 19.04 8.59
CA GLY A 260 13.03 19.96 8.83
C GLY A 260 13.58 20.61 7.55
N ASN A 261 14.77 21.22 7.62
CA ASN A 261 15.31 21.95 6.48
C ASN A 261 15.64 21.00 5.30
N GLY A 262 15.33 21.41 4.07
CA GLY A 262 15.58 20.59 2.88
C GLY A 262 14.73 20.97 1.66
N HIS A 263 14.85 20.20 0.59
CA HIS A 263 14.05 20.40 -0.62
C HIS A 263 12.80 19.51 -0.64
N TYR A 264 11.70 20.09 -1.12
CA TYR A 264 10.38 19.48 -1.14
C TYR A 264 9.65 19.75 -2.46
N CYS A 265 9.00 18.74 -3.01
CA CYS A 265 8.04 18.92 -4.08
C CYS A 265 6.77 19.60 -3.56
N GLY A 266 6.18 20.52 -4.33
CA GLY A 266 4.93 21.16 -3.92
C GLY A 266 3.80 20.17 -3.62
N GLY A 267 3.05 20.41 -2.55
CA GLY A 267 2.03 19.47 -2.07
C GLY A 267 2.58 18.31 -1.23
N ASN A 268 3.90 18.22 -1.00
CA ASN A 268 4.54 17.29 -0.07
C ASN A 268 4.73 17.94 1.32
N GLY A 269 3.62 18.34 1.96
CA GLY A 269 3.64 19.05 3.25
C GLY A 269 4.17 20.50 3.21
N VAL A 270 4.68 20.96 2.06
CA VAL A 270 4.94 22.37 1.72
C VAL A 270 3.88 22.91 0.75
N SER A 271 3.56 24.20 0.83
CA SER A 271 2.64 24.87 -0.09
C SER A 271 3.25 25.03 -1.48
N GLY A 272 2.50 24.75 -2.55
CA GLY A 272 2.93 25.01 -3.93
C GLY A 272 2.55 23.91 -4.92
N SER A 273 2.83 24.14 -6.20
CA SER A 273 2.52 23.19 -7.28
C SER A 273 3.42 21.95 -7.22
N SER A 274 2.85 20.77 -7.48
CA SER A 274 3.56 19.47 -7.43
C SER A 274 4.66 19.27 -8.47
N ASN A 275 4.83 20.20 -9.40
CA ASN A 275 5.91 20.23 -10.39
C ASN A 275 6.98 21.29 -10.08
N VAL A 276 6.98 21.87 -8.88
CA VAL A 276 7.99 22.84 -8.44
C VAL A 276 8.74 22.23 -7.26
N LEU A 277 10.06 22.32 -7.31
CA LEU A 277 10.95 22.02 -6.20
C LEU A 277 11.09 23.27 -5.34
N PHE A 278 10.86 23.13 -4.04
CA PHE A 278 10.96 24.19 -3.06
C PHE A 278 12.10 23.91 -2.08
N ASP A 279 12.79 24.94 -1.63
CA ASP A 279 13.72 24.90 -0.50
C ASP A 279 12.99 25.36 0.74
N CYS A 280 13.10 24.60 1.83
CA CYS A 280 12.52 24.95 3.12
C CYS A 280 13.65 25.15 4.13
N ARG A 281 13.79 26.37 4.65
CA ARG A 281 14.78 26.73 5.68
C ARG A 281 14.15 27.48 6.83
N ASN A 282 14.26 26.93 8.03
CA ASN A 282 13.72 27.51 9.26
C ASN A 282 12.23 27.88 9.13
N GLY A 283 11.46 27.03 8.42
CA GLY A 283 10.04 27.27 8.14
C GLY A 283 9.77 28.21 6.95
N VAL A 284 10.78 28.75 6.28
CA VAL A 284 10.61 29.60 5.09
C VAL A 284 10.71 28.73 3.83
N ILE A 285 9.67 28.74 3.01
CA ILE A 285 9.60 27.97 1.75
C ILE A 285 9.86 28.92 0.57
N THR A 286 10.87 28.63 -0.24
CA THR A 286 11.20 29.38 -1.46
C THR A 286 11.21 28.45 -2.67
N PRO A 287 10.65 28.86 -3.83
CA PRO A 287 10.76 28.07 -5.05
C PRO A 287 12.21 28.02 -5.52
N VAL A 288 12.73 26.83 -5.78
CA VAL A 288 14.06 26.61 -6.36
C VAL A 288 13.94 26.58 -7.88
N GLU A 289 13.13 25.66 -8.39
CA GLU A 289 12.93 25.49 -9.83
C GLU A 289 11.63 24.78 -10.16
N ARG A 290 11.14 24.97 -11.39
CA ARG A 290 10.02 24.20 -11.95
C ARG A 290 10.59 22.99 -12.69
N CYS A 291 10.26 21.80 -12.23
CA CYS A 291 10.73 20.55 -12.81
C CYS A 291 10.02 20.23 -14.13
N ALA A 292 10.77 20.14 -15.23
CA ALA A 292 10.23 19.86 -16.56
C ALA A 292 9.52 18.49 -16.64
N ASN A 293 10.11 17.46 -16.03
CA ASN A 293 9.56 16.10 -15.98
C ASN A 293 8.84 15.80 -14.66
N GLY A 294 8.34 16.83 -13.98
CA GLY A 294 7.71 16.72 -12.67
C GLY A 294 8.72 16.62 -11.52
N CYS A 295 8.24 16.90 -10.31
CA CYS A 295 9.07 16.81 -9.11
C CYS A 295 8.95 15.41 -8.52
N ARG A 296 10.10 14.75 -8.31
CA ARG A 296 10.19 13.40 -7.74
C ARG A 296 10.48 13.48 -6.26
N ARG A 297 9.53 12.96 -5.48
CA ARG A 297 9.66 12.83 -4.02
C ARG A 297 10.71 11.77 -3.67
N MET A 298 11.63 12.12 -2.79
CA MET A 298 12.66 11.24 -2.25
C MET A 298 12.26 10.76 -0.84
N PRO A 299 12.83 9.67 -0.32
CA PRO A 299 12.57 9.19 1.04
C PRO A 299 12.80 10.27 2.11
N ASN A 300 12.09 10.19 3.25
CA ASN A 300 12.24 11.13 4.36
C ASN A 300 13.71 11.24 4.81
N GLY A 301 14.20 12.47 4.97
CA GLY A 301 15.61 12.75 5.29
C GLY A 301 16.49 12.97 4.06
N LEU A 302 15.96 12.80 2.84
CA LEU A 302 16.61 13.17 1.58
C LEU A 302 15.84 14.30 0.89
N ASN A 303 16.56 15.19 0.22
CA ASN A 303 15.97 16.26 -0.57
C ASN A 303 15.20 15.69 -1.76
N ASP A 304 13.98 16.18 -1.97
CA ASP A 304 13.25 15.96 -3.22
C ASP A 304 14.06 16.48 -4.42
N VAL A 305 13.81 15.94 -5.61
CA VAL A 305 14.58 16.28 -6.82
C VAL A 305 13.66 16.46 -8.01
N CYS A 306 14.06 17.29 -8.97
CA CYS A 306 13.40 17.27 -10.27
C CYS A 306 13.65 15.95 -11.00
N GLY A 307 12.63 15.44 -11.68
CA GLY A 307 12.79 14.31 -12.59
C GLY A 307 13.73 14.69 -13.72
N GLY A 308 14.73 13.83 -13.96
CA GLY A 308 15.61 13.91 -15.14
C GLY A 308 14.91 13.55 -16.43
#